data_AF-A0A419JTW0-F1
#
_entry.id   AF-A0A419JTW0-F1
#
_cell.length_a   1.000
_cell.length_b   1.000
_cell.length_c   1.000
_cell.angle_alpha   90.00
_cell.angle_beta   90.00
_cell.angle_gamma   90.00
#
_symmetry.space_group_name_H-M   'P 1'
#
loop_
_entity.id
_entity.type
_entity.pdbx_description
1 polymer ?
#
loop_
_entity_poly.entity_id
_entity_poly.type
_entity_poly.pdbx_seq_one_letter_code
_entity_poly.pdbx_strand_id
1 'polypeptide(L)'
;MCAQLLKEIEEEVTNLLSNLIRINTTNPPGNETEAVKFLTKNLEKEGFACEVFESAPGRGSLITRLKGTGEGPSLLLLSHLDVVAANPKEWSVDPFAGVVKDGFVWGR
;
A
#
# COMPACT_ATOMS: atom_id res chain seq x y z
N MET A 1 10.05 26.03 6.42
CA MET A 1 8.68 25.56 6.12
C MET A 1 8.69 24.42 5.10
N CYS A 2 9.21 24.59 3.88
CA CYS A 2 9.25 23.47 2.89
C CYS A 2 10.10 22.26 3.33
N ALA A 3 11.28 22.46 3.92
CA ALA A 3 12.15 21.35 4.33
C ALA A 3 11.53 20.48 5.45
N GLN A 4 10.75 21.10 6.35
CA GLN A 4 10.06 20.38 7.42
C GLN A 4 8.91 19.54 6.85
N LEU A 5 8.10 20.13 5.97
CA LEU A 5 7.00 19.42 5.30
C LEU A 5 7.50 18.24 4.46
N LEU A 6 8.59 18.41 3.71
CA LEU A 6 9.18 17.33 2.91
C LEU A 6 9.62 16.15 3.79
N LYS A 7 10.21 16.44 4.95
CA LYS A 7 10.64 15.43 5.90
C LYS A 7 9.44 14.69 6.51
N GLU A 8 8.37 15.40 6.86
CA GLU A 8 7.14 14.81 7.37
C GLU A 8 6.49 13.87 6.33
N ILE A 9 6.41 14.30 5.07
CA ILE A 9 5.91 13.47 3.97
C ILE A 9 6.81 12.25 3.74
N GLU A 10 8.13 12.41 3.78
CA GLU A 10 9.07 11.30 3.62
C GLU A 10 8.88 10.25 4.71
N GLU A 11 8.78 10.69 5.97
CA GLU A 11 8.53 9.80 7.11
C GLU A 11 7.17 9.11 6.98
N GLU A 12 6.12 9.84 6.60
CA GLU A 12 4.77 9.29 6.41
C GLU A 12 4.73 8.22 5.32
N VAL A 13 5.23 8.52 4.12
CA VAL A 13 5.23 7.58 2.98
C VAL A 13 6.12 6.37 3.26
N THR A 14 7.27 6.58 3.90
CA THR A 14 8.17 5.49 4.29
C THR A 14 7.46 4.53 5.26
N ASN A 15 6.78 5.07 6.27
CA ASN A 15 6.04 4.26 7.25
C ASN A 15 4.84 3.56 6.61
N LEU A 16 4.12 4.21 5.70
CA LEU A 16 2.99 3.60 4.99
C LEU A 16 3.46 2.41 4.15
N LEU A 17 4.51 2.60 3.34
CA LEU A 17 5.09 1.55 2.49
C LEU A 17 5.67 0.40 3.33
N SER A 18 6.46 0.71 4.35
CA SER A 18 7.05 -0.27 5.26
C SER A 18 5.97 -1.16 5.91
N ASN A 19 4.87 -0.55 6.39
CA ASN A 19 3.78 -1.30 7.00
C ASN A 19 2.96 -2.10 5.98
N LEU A 20 2.79 -1.59 4.76
CA LEU A 20 2.10 -2.32 3.69
C LEU A 20 2.89 -3.58 3.28
N ILE A 21 4.21 -3.48 3.13
CA ILE A 21 5.11 -4.61 2.83
C ILE A 21 4.98 -5.75 3.86
N ARG A 22 4.68 -5.42 5.12
CA ARG A 22 4.52 -6.43 6.18
C ARG A 22 3.29 -7.31 6.00
N ILE A 23 2.36 -6.91 5.14
CA ILE A 23 1.19 -7.69 4.80
C ILE A 23 1.58 -8.59 3.63
N ASN A 24 1.93 -9.85 3.94
CA ASN A 24 2.31 -10.80 2.90
C ASN A 24 1.10 -11.14 2.00
N THR A 25 1.09 -10.57 0.80
CA THR A 25 0.10 -10.78 -0.26
C THR A 25 0.62 -11.71 -1.37
N THR A 26 1.56 -12.60 -1.05
CA THR A 26 2.13 -13.54 -2.03
C THR A 26 1.04 -14.35 -2.73
N ASN A 27 1.04 -14.29 -4.06
CA ASN A 27 0.09 -14.99 -4.92
C ASN A 27 0.83 -16.08 -5.73
N PRO A 28 0.41 -17.36 -5.66
CA PRO A 28 -0.64 -17.95 -4.80
C PRO A 28 -0.24 -18.07 -3.31
N PRO A 29 -1.22 -18.10 -2.36
CA PRO A 29 -2.66 -18.06 -2.58
C PRO A 29 -3.26 -16.64 -2.73
N GLY A 30 -2.53 -15.60 -2.34
CA GLY A 30 -3.05 -14.24 -2.13
C GLY A 30 -3.39 -13.96 -0.67
N ASN A 31 -3.60 -12.69 -0.36
CA ASN A 31 -4.01 -12.16 0.96
C ASN A 31 -4.36 -10.66 0.86
N GLU A 32 -4.71 -10.20 -0.34
CA GLU A 32 -4.89 -8.78 -0.68
C GLU A 32 -6.01 -8.14 0.14
N THR A 33 -6.97 -8.92 0.63
CA THR A 33 -8.03 -8.43 1.54
C THR A 33 -7.45 -7.80 2.82
N GLU A 34 -6.35 -8.30 3.38
CA GLU A 34 -5.71 -7.68 4.54
C GLU A 34 -5.00 -6.37 4.17
N ALA A 35 -4.37 -6.31 3.00
CA ALA A 35 -3.77 -5.09 2.48
C ALA A 35 -4.83 -4.02 2.20
N VAL A 36 -5.98 -4.41 1.64
CA VAL A 36 -7.13 -3.53 1.45
C VAL A 36 -7.64 -2.99 2.79
N LYS A 37 -7.83 -3.82 3.82
CA LYS A 37 -8.26 -3.36 5.15
C LYS A 37 -7.29 -2.31 5.73
N PHE A 38 -5.99 -2.54 5.58
CA PHE A 38 -4.98 -1.58 6.01
C PHE A 38 -5.08 -0.25 5.25
N LEU A 39 -5.19 -0.30 3.92
CA LEU A 39 -5.30 0.90 3.09
C LEU A 39 -6.60 1.67 3.32
N THR A 40 -7.73 0.97 3.43
CA THR A 40 -9.03 1.56 3.76
C THR A 40 -8.94 2.35 5.06
N LYS A 41 -8.37 1.77 6.12
CA LYS A 41 -8.20 2.46 7.41
C LYS A 41 -7.33 3.72 7.31
N ASN A 42 -6.31 3.73 6.46
CA ASN A 42 -5.46 4.91 6.29
C ASN A 42 -6.17 5.99 5.46
N LEU A 43 -6.84 5.62 4.37
CA LEU A 43 -7.58 6.55 3.51
C LEU A 43 -8.80 7.17 4.22
N GLU A 44 -9.55 6.39 4.99
CA GLU A 44 -10.71 6.89 5.73
C GLU A 44 -10.33 7.94 6.79
N LYS A 45 -9.14 7.84 7.40
CA LYS A 45 -8.64 8.87 8.33
C LYS A 45 -8.44 10.22 7.64
N GLU A 46 -8.10 10.19 6.35
CA GLU A 46 -7.91 11.38 5.51
C GLU A 46 -9.22 11.83 4.83
N GLY A 47 -10.36 11.23 5.21
CA GLY A 47 -11.69 11.62 4.72
C GLY A 47 -12.08 11.02 3.38
N PHE A 48 -11.34 10.03 2.87
CA PHE A 48 -11.70 9.34 1.64
C PHE A 48 -12.73 8.24 1.87
N ALA A 49 -13.79 8.23 1.06
CA ALA A 49 -14.69 7.10 0.98
C ALA A 49 -14.02 5.94 0.21
N CYS A 50 -14.16 4.73 0.73
CA CYS A 50 -13.53 3.52 0.21
C CYS A 50 -14.59 2.47 -0.16
N GLU A 51 -14.52 1.95 -1.38
CA GLU A 51 -15.33 0.83 -1.85
C GLU A 51 -14.44 -0.41 -1.96
N VAL A 52 -14.79 -1.47 -1.24
CA VAL A 52 -14.03 -2.73 -1.19
C VAL A 52 -14.75 -3.80 -2.00
N PHE A 53 -14.01 -4.48 -2.87
CA PHE A 53 -14.49 -5.58 -3.70
C PHE A 53 -13.65 -6.82 -3.44
N GLU A 54 -14.23 -8.01 -3.58
CA GLU A 54 -13.52 -9.28 -3.43
C GLU A 54 -13.93 -10.23 -4.56
N SER A 55 -12.97 -10.61 -5.41
CA SER A 55 -13.25 -11.48 -6.56
C SER A 55 -13.28 -12.97 -6.19
N ALA A 56 -12.60 -13.33 -5.10
CA ALA A 56 -12.56 -14.65 -4.48
C ALA A 56 -12.06 -14.48 -3.02
N PRO A 57 -12.28 -15.45 -2.11
CA PRO A 57 -11.83 -15.32 -0.71
C PRO A 57 -10.35 -14.94 -0.60
N GLY A 58 -10.06 -13.82 0.06
CA GLY A 58 -8.72 -13.26 0.24
C GLY A 58 -8.24 -12.34 -0.90
N ARG A 59 -8.96 -12.25 -2.03
CA ARG A 59 -8.59 -11.48 -3.23
C ARG A 59 -9.29 -10.11 -3.27
N GLY A 60 -8.98 -9.29 -2.27
CA GLY A 60 -9.54 -7.95 -2.11
C GLY A 60 -9.00 -6.92 -3.11
N SER A 61 -9.85 -5.96 -3.48
CA SER A 61 -9.52 -4.76 -4.25
C SER A 61 -10.16 -3.53 -3.60
N LEU A 62 -9.53 -2.37 -3.76
CA LEU A 62 -9.97 -1.11 -3.17
C LEU A 62 -10.13 -0.05 -4.25
N ILE A 63 -11.26 0.65 -4.24
CA ILE A 63 -11.52 1.82 -5.07
C ILE A 63 -11.81 3.00 -4.15
N THR A 64 -11.14 4.13 -4.41
CA THR A 64 -11.47 5.41 -3.79
C THR A 64 -11.59 6.48 -4.86
N ARG A 65 -12.31 7.57 -4.54
CA ARG A 65 -12.57 8.66 -5.49
C ARG A 65 -12.51 10.01 -4.80
N LEU A 66 -11.57 10.84 -5.25
CA LEU A 66 -11.59 12.28 -5.01
C LEU A 66 -12.46 12.95 -6.08
N LYS A 67 -13.59 13.53 -5.70
CA LYS A 67 -14.45 14.25 -6.64
C LYS A 67 -13.86 15.63 -6.97
N GLY A 68 -13.63 15.89 -8.25
CA GLY A 68 -13.34 17.23 -8.75
C GLY A 68 -14.61 18.06 -8.96
N THR A 69 -14.50 19.21 -9.63
CA THR A 69 -15.63 20.10 -9.95
C THR A 69 -16.60 19.53 -10.99
N GLY A 70 -16.17 18.51 -11.74
CA GLY A 70 -16.98 17.87 -12.80
C GLY A 70 -16.82 18.49 -14.19
N GLU A 71 -15.91 19.46 -14.35
CA GLU A 71 -15.72 20.20 -15.61
C GLU A 71 -14.62 19.62 -16.52
N GLY A 72 -13.95 18.55 -16.08
CA GLY A 72 -12.79 17.96 -16.77
C GLY A 72 -12.81 16.43 -16.83
N PRO A 73 -11.85 15.83 -17.55
CA PRO A 73 -11.72 14.38 -17.63
C PRO A 73 -11.36 13.76 -16.27
N SER A 74 -11.70 12.49 -16.08
CA SER A 74 -11.26 11.72 -14.91
C SER A 74 -9.89 11.09 -15.13
N LEU A 75 -9.03 11.11 -14.10
CA LEU A 75 -7.76 10.38 -14.05
C LEU A 75 -7.91 9.14 -13.15
N LEU A 76 -7.47 7.99 -13.64
CA LEU A 76 -7.39 6.75 -12.86
C LEU A 76 -5.94 6.47 -12.47
N LEU A 77 -5.68 6.36 -11.18
CA LEU A 77 -4.42 5.82 -10.65
C LEU A 77 -4.65 4.35 -10.32
N LEU A 78 -4.01 3.46 -11.09
CA LEU A 78 -4.19 2.01 -10.99
C LEU A 78 -2.90 1.35 -10.50
N SER A 79 -3.03 0.42 -9.55
CA SER A 79 -1.95 -0.42 -9.02
C SER A 79 -2.51 -1.76 -8.57
N HIS A 80 -1.65 -2.73 -8.30
CA HIS A 80 -2.03 -4.04 -7.79
C HIS A 80 -1.39 -4.27 -6.41
N LEU A 81 -1.98 -5.15 -5.60
CA LEU A 81 -1.55 -5.42 -4.22
C LEU A 81 -0.81 -6.74 -4.07
N ASP A 82 -0.95 -7.66 -5.02
CA ASP A 82 -0.29 -8.95 -4.95
C ASP A 82 1.18 -8.87 -5.36
N VAL A 83 1.98 -9.72 -4.73
CA VAL A 83 3.39 -9.89 -5.05
C VAL A 83 3.66 -11.35 -5.39
N VAL A 84 4.74 -11.60 -6.13
CA VAL A 84 5.22 -12.97 -6.32
C VAL A 84 6.06 -13.41 -5.11
N ALA A 85 6.34 -14.71 -4.99
CA ALA A 85 7.09 -15.22 -3.85
C ALA A 85 8.49 -14.58 -3.71
N ALA A 86 8.94 -14.43 -2.47
CA ALA A 86 10.35 -14.15 -2.12
C ALA A 86 10.89 -15.31 -1.29
N ASN A 87 12.07 -15.82 -1.65
CA ASN A 87 12.77 -16.83 -0.88
C ASN A 87 13.61 -16.14 0.22
N PRO A 88 13.29 -16.26 1.52
CA PRO A 88 14.03 -15.55 2.57
C PRO A 88 15.53 -15.87 2.62
N LYS A 89 15.96 -17.02 2.08
CA LYS A 89 17.38 -17.40 2.02
C LYS A 89 18.21 -16.55 1.06
N GLU A 90 17.57 -15.89 0.10
CA GLU A 90 18.21 -15.02 -0.89
C GLU A 90 18.27 -13.56 -0.43
N TRP A 91 17.74 -13.26 0.76
CA TRP A 91 17.62 -11.90 1.29
C TRP A 91 18.53 -11.70 2.50
N SER A 92 19.06 -10.48 2.63
CA SER A 92 19.83 -10.05 3.80
C SER A 92 18.95 -9.63 4.99
N VAL A 93 17.65 -9.45 4.74
CA VAL A 93 16.59 -9.16 5.71
C VAL A 93 15.34 -9.96 5.35
N ASP A 94 14.42 -10.16 6.29
CA ASP A 94 13.15 -10.82 5.96
C ASP A 94 12.39 -9.99 4.89
N PRO A 95 12.01 -10.59 3.73
CA PRO A 95 11.35 -9.89 2.63
C PRO A 95 10.01 -9.23 3.00
N PHE A 96 9.37 -9.66 4.08
CA PHE A 96 8.10 -9.11 4.57
C PHE A 96 8.26 -8.40 5.92
N ALA A 97 9.48 -8.03 6.34
CA ALA A 97 9.66 -7.24 7.55
C ALA A 97 9.50 -5.72 7.32
N GLY A 98 9.51 -5.25 6.07
CA GLY A 98 9.42 -3.81 5.75
C GLY A 98 10.53 -3.01 6.41
N VAL A 99 11.78 -3.51 6.40
CA VAL A 99 12.89 -2.92 7.14
C VAL A 99 13.30 -1.59 6.50
N VAL A 100 13.34 -0.52 7.27
CA VAL A 100 13.93 0.76 6.85
C VAL A 100 15.39 0.77 7.29
N LYS A 101 16.32 0.74 6.34
CA LYS A 101 17.76 0.64 6.62
C LYS A 101 18.58 1.27 5.50
N ASP A 102 19.61 2.02 5.88
CA ASP A 102 20.58 2.65 4.96
C ASP A 102 19.95 3.57 3.90
N GLY A 103 18.81 4.20 4.24
CA GLY A 103 18.06 5.07 3.32
C GLY A 103 17.11 4.34 2.36
N PHE A 104 16.88 3.04 2.57
CA PHE A 104 15.98 2.22 1.75
C PHE A 104 14.89 1.56 2.59
N VAL A 105 13.71 1.35 1.99
CA VAL A 105 12.70 0.41 2.49
C VAL A 105 12.93 -0.93 1.81
N TRP A 106 13.28 -1.95 2.58
CA TRP A 106 13.52 -3.30 2.11
C TRP A 106 12.25 -4.13 2.22
N GLY A 107 11.83 -4.71 1.09
CA GLY A 107 10.64 -5.54 1.02
C GLY A 107 10.39 -6.13 -0.35
N ARG A 108 9.56 -7.17 -0.36
CA ARG A 108 9.05 -7.87 -1.54
C ARG A 108 7.89 -7.14 -2.21
#